data_AF-A0A4S0JL33-F1
#
_entry.id   AF-A0A4S0JL33-F1
#
_cell.length_a   1.000
_cell.length_b   1.000
_cell.length_c   1.000
_cell.angle_alpha   90.00
_cell.angle_beta   90.00
_cell.angle_gamma   90.00
#
_symmetry.space_group_name_H-M   'P 1'
#
loop_
_entity.id
_entity.type
_entity.pdbx_description
1 polymer ?
#
loop_
_entity_poly.entity_id
_entity_poly.type
_entity_poly.pdbx_seq_one_letter_code
_entity_poly.pdbx_strand_id
1 'polypeptide(L)'
;FMKTTGAKTFYLPSADYIWPHLLNKAASQIVRANGGEIVGEEYFPLDTVDFRRTVEQIMASGAEVVFNTLVPPGLTPFLDELHKAGFGKRGGKIICTYFDENF
;
A
#
# COMPACT_ATOMS: atom_id res chain seq x y z
N PHE A 1 3.46 5.62 -13.86
CA PHE A 1 2.32 5.59 -12.90
C PHE A 1 1.85 6.99 -12.53
N MET A 2 2.48 7.72 -11.59
CA MET A 2 1.97 9.02 -11.09
C MET A 2 1.62 10.05 -12.18
N LYS A 3 2.48 10.21 -13.19
CA LYS A 3 2.21 11.12 -14.33
C LYS A 3 0.98 10.73 -15.16
N THR A 4 0.66 9.45 -15.20
CA THR A 4 -0.43 8.88 -16.01
C THR A 4 -1.74 8.84 -15.21
N THR A 5 -1.67 8.49 -13.93
CA THR A 5 -2.85 8.32 -13.06
C THR A 5 -3.22 9.59 -12.31
N GLY A 6 -2.29 10.54 -12.14
CA GLY A 6 -2.48 11.73 -11.32
C GLY A 6 -2.38 11.51 -9.81
N ALA A 7 -2.18 10.26 -9.37
CA ALA A 7 -2.17 9.91 -7.96
C ALA A 7 -0.97 10.52 -7.20
N LYS A 8 -1.23 11.01 -5.99
CA LYS A 8 -0.29 11.74 -5.13
C LYS A 8 -0.20 11.20 -3.71
N THR A 9 -1.24 10.55 -3.17
CA THR A 9 -1.24 10.05 -1.79
C THR A 9 -1.02 8.54 -1.73
N PHE A 10 -0.01 8.11 -0.97
CA PHE A 10 0.43 6.71 -0.90
C PHE A 10 0.39 6.19 0.55
N TYR A 11 -0.08 4.95 0.72
CA TYR A 11 -0.04 4.20 1.97
C TYR A 11 0.80 2.94 1.81
N LEU A 12 1.70 2.66 2.76
CA LEU A 12 2.73 1.63 2.66
C LEU A 12 2.58 0.60 3.80
N PRO A 13 1.69 -0.41 3.65
CA PRO A 13 1.65 -1.55 4.55
C PRO A 13 2.75 -2.56 4.17
N SER A 14 3.55 -2.97 5.14
CA SER A 14 4.82 -3.66 4.90
C SER A 14 5.12 -4.77 5.88
N ALA A 15 5.77 -5.83 5.40
CA ALA A 15 6.38 -6.81 6.28
C ALA A 15 7.66 -6.24 6.92
N ASP A 16 7.89 -6.51 8.20
CA ASP A 16 9.00 -5.94 8.98
C ASP A 16 10.30 -6.74 8.80
N TYR A 17 10.91 -6.59 7.63
CA TYR A 17 12.26 -7.07 7.35
C TYR A 17 12.97 -6.15 6.36
N ILE A 18 14.25 -6.39 6.08
CA ILE A 18 15.09 -5.40 5.37
C ILE A 18 14.56 -4.99 3.98
N TRP A 19 13.87 -5.89 3.27
CA TRP A 19 13.46 -5.62 1.89
C TRP A 19 12.36 -4.54 1.78
N PRO A 20 11.23 -4.59 2.54
CA PRO A 20 10.24 -3.51 2.52
C PRO A 20 10.79 -2.16 2.98
N HIS A 21 11.64 -2.13 4.01
CA HIS A 21 12.29 -0.88 4.46
C HIS A 21 13.09 -0.19 3.35
N LEU A 22 13.87 -0.95 2.58
CA LEU A 22 14.66 -0.40 1.47
C LEU A 22 13.77 0.09 0.33
N LEU A 23 12.72 -0.68 -0.01
CA LEU A 23 11.79 -0.30 -1.06
C LEU A 23 10.95 0.91 -0.69
N ASN A 24 10.42 0.96 0.51
CA ASN A 24 9.61 2.07 1.01
C ASN A 24 10.43 3.36 1.04
N LYS A 25 11.70 3.29 1.45
CA LYS A 25 12.61 4.43 1.39
C LYS A 25 12.78 4.95 -0.05
N ALA A 26 13.04 4.06 -1.01
CA ALA A 26 13.21 4.43 -2.41
C ALA A 26 11.90 4.98 -3.02
N ALA A 27 10.78 4.30 -2.78
CA ALA A 27 9.45 4.72 -3.23
C ALA A 27 9.08 6.09 -2.66
N SER A 28 9.30 6.31 -1.37
CA SER A 28 9.03 7.58 -0.71
C SER A 28 9.83 8.73 -1.28
N GLN A 29 11.11 8.51 -1.62
CA GLN A 29 11.94 9.51 -2.29
C GLN A 29 11.36 9.88 -3.66
N ILE A 30 10.94 8.89 -4.45
CA ILE A 30 10.34 9.11 -5.77
C ILE A 30 9.00 9.83 -5.65
N VAL A 31 8.13 9.39 -4.75
CA VAL A 31 6.81 10.00 -4.50
C VAL A 31 6.97 11.47 -4.13
N ARG A 32 7.82 11.78 -3.15
CA ARG A 32 8.08 13.16 -2.71
C ARG A 32 8.72 14.02 -3.80
N ALA A 33 9.68 13.48 -4.55
CA ALA A 33 10.31 14.18 -5.68
C ALA A 33 9.32 14.53 -6.80
N ASN A 34 8.20 13.81 -6.90
CA ASN A 34 7.14 14.06 -7.86
C ASN A 34 5.91 14.78 -7.23
N GLY A 35 6.08 15.38 -6.05
CA GLY A 35 5.05 16.20 -5.39
C GLY A 35 3.90 15.39 -4.77
N GLY A 36 4.11 14.11 -4.49
CA GLY A 36 3.21 13.28 -3.70
C GLY A 36 3.63 13.19 -2.24
N GLU A 37 2.82 12.48 -1.46
CA GLU A 37 3.00 12.31 -0.02
C GLU A 37 2.72 10.87 0.43
N ILE A 38 3.39 10.49 1.52
CA ILE A 38 3.13 9.23 2.23
C ILE A 38 2.18 9.57 3.37
N VAL A 39 0.95 9.07 3.26
CA VAL A 39 -0.12 9.31 4.24
C VAL A 39 -0.22 8.21 5.30
N GLY A 40 0.55 7.13 5.14
CA GLY A 40 0.74 6.09 6.15
C GLY A 40 1.83 5.12 5.75
N GLU A 41 2.54 4.61 6.75
CA GLU A 41 3.61 3.62 6.60
C GLU A 41 3.62 2.76 7.88
N GLU A 42 3.44 1.46 7.71
CA GLU A 42 3.31 0.51 8.83
C GLU A 42 4.10 -0.77 8.54
N TYR A 43 4.77 -1.27 9.57
CA TYR A 43 5.58 -2.49 9.50
C TYR A 43 5.02 -3.55 10.45
N PHE A 44 4.82 -4.75 9.92
CA PHE A 44 4.17 -5.86 10.62
C PHE A 44 5.10 -7.08 10.71
N PRO A 45 5.11 -7.79 11.85
CA PRO A 45 5.72 -9.12 11.92
C PRO A 45 5.22 -10.05 10.80
N LEU A 46 6.09 -10.95 10.34
CA LEU A 46 5.81 -11.82 9.18
C LEU A 46 4.59 -12.75 9.36
N ASP A 47 4.22 -13.05 10.59
CA ASP A 47 3.08 -13.90 10.96
C ASP A 47 1.77 -13.12 11.17
N THR A 48 1.77 -11.81 10.91
CA THR A 48 0.55 -10.98 11.02
C THR A 48 -0.48 -11.36 9.95
N VAL A 49 -1.73 -11.56 10.39
CA VAL A 49 -2.85 -11.92 9.50
C VAL A 49 -4.13 -11.10 9.71
N ASP A 50 -4.20 -10.26 10.75
CA ASP A 50 -5.33 -9.35 11.01
C ASP A 50 -4.93 -7.92 10.60
N PHE A 51 -5.56 -7.40 9.55
CA PHE A 51 -5.24 -6.08 8.98
C PHE A 51 -6.42 -5.11 9.03
N ARG A 52 -7.49 -5.42 9.78
CA ARG A 52 -8.72 -4.63 9.79
C ARG A 52 -8.46 -3.17 10.13
N ARG A 53 -7.66 -2.92 11.17
CA ARG A 53 -7.27 -1.56 11.59
C ARG A 53 -6.50 -0.82 10.49
N THR A 54 -5.55 -1.48 9.83
CA THR A 54 -4.76 -0.90 8.75
C THR A 54 -5.65 -0.58 7.55
N VAL A 55 -6.60 -1.45 7.21
CA VAL A 55 -7.59 -1.19 6.15
C VAL A 55 -8.47 0.00 6.50
N GLU A 56 -8.95 0.11 7.74
CA GLU A 56 -9.70 1.29 8.21
C GLU A 56 -8.87 2.59 8.06
N GLN A 57 -7.59 2.55 8.45
CA GLN A 57 -6.67 3.68 8.28
C GLN A 57 -6.44 4.02 6.81
N ILE A 58 -6.24 3.03 5.93
CA ILE A 58 -6.11 3.24 4.49
C ILE A 58 -7.37 3.91 3.93
N MET A 59 -8.56 3.47 4.34
CA MET A 59 -9.83 4.03 3.87
C MET A 59 -10.08 5.45 4.38
N ALA A 60 -9.62 5.79 5.58
CA ALA A 60 -9.76 7.12 6.17
C ALA A 60 -8.65 8.11 5.78
N SER A 61 -7.48 7.62 5.37
CA SER A 61 -6.28 8.46 5.09
C SER A 61 -6.37 9.31 3.82
N GLY A 62 -7.34 9.04 2.95
CA GLY A 62 -7.36 9.64 1.60
C GLY A 62 -6.32 9.06 0.65
N ALA A 63 -5.71 7.92 0.98
CA ALA A 63 -4.80 7.22 0.09
C ALA A 63 -5.46 6.90 -1.26
N GLU A 64 -4.79 7.30 -2.33
CA GLU A 64 -5.11 6.94 -3.72
C GLU A 64 -4.38 5.66 -4.13
N VAL A 65 -3.21 5.40 -3.52
CA VAL A 65 -2.38 4.24 -3.81
C VAL A 65 -2.01 3.51 -2.54
N VAL A 66 -2.14 2.18 -2.56
CA VAL A 66 -1.51 1.29 -1.59
C VAL A 66 -0.27 0.69 -2.25
N PHE A 67 0.92 1.03 -1.76
CA PHE A 67 2.17 0.40 -2.16
C PHE A 67 2.43 -0.80 -1.25
N ASN A 68 1.91 -1.96 -1.67
CA ASN A 68 1.93 -3.18 -0.87
C ASN A 68 3.31 -3.86 -0.93
N THR A 69 3.89 -4.06 0.24
CA THR A 69 5.10 -4.88 0.44
C THR A 69 4.90 -5.92 1.55
N LEU A 70 3.64 -6.28 1.84
CA LEU A 70 3.30 -7.48 2.60
C LEU A 70 3.59 -8.74 1.79
N VAL A 71 3.94 -9.81 2.48
CA VAL A 71 4.19 -11.15 1.92
C VAL A 71 3.25 -12.18 2.56
N PRO A 72 3.09 -13.39 1.98
CA PRO A 72 2.36 -14.46 2.65
C PRO A 72 2.96 -14.76 4.05
N PRO A 73 2.12 -15.15 5.03
CA PRO A 73 0.68 -15.45 4.91
C PRO A 73 -0.24 -14.22 4.91
N GLY A 74 0.20 -13.06 5.39
CA GLY A 74 -0.65 -11.88 5.60
C GLY A 74 -1.16 -11.19 4.33
N LEU A 75 -0.50 -11.41 3.19
CA LEU A 75 -0.86 -10.80 1.91
C LEU A 75 -2.31 -11.06 1.48
N THR A 76 -2.75 -12.31 1.45
CA THR A 76 -4.08 -12.66 0.95
C THR A 76 -5.20 -12.14 1.84
N PRO A 77 -5.15 -12.31 3.18
CA PRO A 77 -6.12 -11.68 4.09
C PRO A 77 -6.20 -10.16 3.93
N PHE A 78 -5.05 -9.48 3.83
CA PHE A 78 -5.01 -8.03 3.64
C PHE A 78 -5.72 -7.59 2.35
N LEU A 79 -5.41 -8.23 1.20
CA LEU A 79 -6.02 -7.88 -0.07
C LEU A 79 -7.53 -8.16 -0.09
N ASP A 80 -7.97 -9.26 0.51
CA ASP A 80 -9.40 -9.60 0.64
C ASP A 80 -10.15 -8.56 1.50
N GLU A 81 -9.60 -8.17 2.65
CA GLU A 81 -10.18 -7.14 3.51
C GLU A 81 -10.22 -5.78 2.80
N LEU A 82 -9.12 -5.38 2.13
CA LEU A 82 -9.05 -4.12 1.40
C LEU A 82 -10.04 -4.08 0.21
N HIS A 83 -10.22 -5.20 -0.47
CA HIS A 83 -11.22 -5.35 -1.53
C HIS A 83 -12.64 -5.24 -0.99
N LYS A 84 -12.96 -5.95 0.10
CA LYS A 84 -14.26 -5.88 0.78
C LYS A 84 -14.59 -4.48 1.29
N ALA A 85 -13.59 -3.75 1.77
CA ALA A 85 -13.72 -2.34 2.15
C ALA A 85 -13.99 -1.40 0.97
N GLY A 86 -13.86 -1.88 -0.28
CA GLY A 86 -14.20 -1.12 -1.48
C GLY A 86 -13.11 -0.17 -1.94
N PHE A 87 -11.85 -0.37 -1.54
CA PHE A 87 -10.72 0.48 -1.95
C PHE A 87 -10.62 0.64 -3.47
N GLY A 88 -10.68 -0.47 -4.22
CA GLY A 88 -10.69 -0.45 -5.68
C GLY A 88 -11.94 0.21 -6.27
N LYS A 89 -13.12 0.00 -5.66
CA LYS A 89 -14.39 0.61 -6.12
C LYS A 89 -14.39 2.13 -6.02
N ARG A 90 -13.65 2.71 -5.06
CA ARG A 90 -13.46 4.17 -4.93
C ARG A 90 -12.29 4.71 -5.77
N GLY A 91 -11.76 3.91 -6.69
CA GLY A 91 -10.65 4.30 -7.58
C GLY A 91 -9.26 4.10 -6.99
N GLY A 92 -9.14 3.52 -5.80
CA GLY A 92 -7.86 3.18 -5.18
C GLY A 92 -7.07 2.19 -6.04
N LYS A 93 -5.75 2.38 -6.09
CA LYS A 93 -4.83 1.55 -6.87
C LYS A 93 -3.91 0.78 -5.95
N ILE A 94 -3.74 -0.51 -6.17
CA ILE A 94 -2.78 -1.32 -5.44
C ILE A 94 -1.57 -1.51 -6.36
N ILE A 95 -0.39 -1.19 -5.86
CA ILE A 95 0.87 -1.42 -6.55
C ILE A 95 1.69 -2.36 -5.67
N CYS A 96 2.21 -3.42 -6.25
CA CYS A 96 3.18 -4.29 -5.61
C CYS A 96 4.38 -4.48 -6.54
N THR A 97 5.56 -4.76 -5.98
CA THR A 97 6.73 -5.15 -6.80
C THR A 97 6.54 -6.50 -7.49
N TYR A 98 5.60 -7.33 -7.01
CA TYR A 98 5.33 -8.67 -7.53
C TYR A 98 4.15 -8.70 -8.51
N PHE A 99 3.26 -7.71 -8.47
CA PHE A 99 1.95 -7.78 -9.11
C PHE A 99 1.53 -6.38 -9.57
N ASP A 100 1.35 -6.21 -10.88
CA ASP A 100 0.78 -5.01 -11.51
C ASP A 100 -0.67 -5.34 -11.88
N GLU A 101 -1.63 -4.95 -11.04
CA GLU A 101 -3.07 -5.18 -11.29
C GLU A 101 -3.64 -4.06 -12.17
N ASN A 102 -3.36 -4.16 -13.47
CA ASN A 102 -4.13 -3.48 -14.51
C ASN A 102 -5.05 -4.49 -15.22
N PHE A 103 -5.99 -5.10 -14.49
CA PHE A 103 -7.14 -5.80 -15.09
C PHE A 103 -8.30 -4.85 -15.32
#